data_AF-A0A6J6DTI0-F1
#
_entry.id   AF-A0A6J6DTI0-F1
#
_cell.length_a   1.000
_cell.length_b   1.000
_cell.length_c   1.000
_cell.angle_alpha   90.00
_cell.angle_beta   90.00
_cell.angle_gamma   90.00
#
_symmetry.space_group_name_H-M   'P 1'
#
loop_
_entity.id
_entity.type
_entity.pdbx_description
1 polymer ?
#
loop_
_entity_poly.entity_id
_entity_poly.type
_entity_poly.pdbx_seq_one_letter_code
_entity_poly.pdbx_strand_id
1 'polypeptide(L)'
;MGLLDQFEQRLDSLLAGALTAAFDEEVQPVEIVAAVTREMDEHLQELENGRLIAPNHFIVDLAKHDYDRMRDYLKTLEPEFADTARAHANLQHYTLIGPVVVTLMKDNELEAGVFRVSFEQLPAVTSSGSPAATIHNITINGVSHPLTKPVNRIGRSVDADIVINDPAISRLHAEITIGSNVILRDLVSTNGTWLNGERISEIQLTGPTNFKLGTIEVSYQ
;
A
#
# COMPACT_ATOMS: atom_id res chain seq x y z
N MET A 1 24.52 24.07 -4.87
CA MET A 1 23.60 23.56 -5.90
C MET A 1 22.83 22.42 -5.28
N GLY A 2 21.50 22.53 -5.22
CA GLY A 2 20.64 21.55 -4.54
C GLY A 2 20.43 20.29 -5.38
N LEU A 3 19.99 19.21 -4.73
CA LEU A 3 19.67 17.94 -5.42
C LEU A 3 18.53 18.07 -6.42
N LEU A 4 17.55 18.93 -6.11
CA LEU A 4 16.41 19.21 -6.99
C LEU A 4 16.86 19.87 -8.30
N ASP A 5 17.82 20.79 -8.21
CA ASP A 5 18.41 21.47 -9.38
C ASP A 5 19.12 20.48 -10.33
N GLN A 6 19.76 19.45 -9.78
CA GLN A 6 20.39 18.38 -10.58
C GLN A 6 19.38 17.42 -11.20
N PHE A 7 18.22 17.23 -10.57
CA PHE A 7 17.12 16.47 -11.15
C PHE A 7 16.50 17.23 -12.32
N GLU A 8 16.20 18.52 -12.15
CA GLU A 8 15.64 19.37 -13.20
C GLU A 8 16.53 19.42 -14.44
N GLN A 9 17.85 19.57 -14.27
CA GLN A 9 18.80 19.58 -15.39
C GLN A 9 18.86 18.24 -16.14
N ARG A 10 18.78 17.11 -15.42
CA ARG A 10 18.77 15.77 -16.05
C ARG A 10 17.46 15.52 -16.79
N LEU A 11 16.35 15.88 -16.17
CA LEU A 11 15.03 15.72 -16.76
C LEU A 11 14.86 16.61 -18.01
N ASP A 12 15.28 17.87 -17.95
CA ASP A 12 15.24 18.79 -19.10
C ASP A 12 16.07 18.26 -20.28
N SER A 13 17.26 17.70 -19.99
CA SER A 13 18.11 17.09 -21.01
C SER A 13 17.49 15.82 -21.63
N LEU A 14 16.66 15.07 -20.90
CA LEU A 14 15.98 13.89 -21.39
C LEU A 14 14.71 14.24 -22.18
N LEU A 15 14.03 15.33 -21.81
CA LEU A 15 12.80 15.80 -22.43
C LEU A 15 13.02 16.88 -23.51
N ALA A 16 14.27 17.15 -23.88
CA ALA A 16 14.66 18.12 -24.91
C ALA A 16 13.99 19.51 -24.73
N GLY A 17 13.85 19.97 -23.49
CA GLY A 17 13.22 21.26 -23.17
C GLY A 17 11.68 21.29 -23.23
N ALA A 18 11.01 20.13 -23.37
CA ALA A 18 9.55 20.05 -23.39
C ALA A 18 8.90 20.20 -22.00
N LEU A 19 9.70 20.29 -20.92
CA LEU A 19 9.23 20.33 -19.54
C LEU A 19 8.42 21.61 -19.26
N THR A 20 8.96 22.79 -19.62
CA THR A 20 8.33 24.08 -19.29
C THR A 20 7.02 24.30 -20.04
N ALA A 21 6.86 23.79 -21.26
CA ALA A 21 5.62 23.94 -22.03
C ALA A 21 4.56 22.89 -21.68
N ALA A 22 4.98 21.71 -21.20
CA ALA A 22 4.08 20.61 -20.89
C ALA A 22 3.60 20.60 -19.44
N PHE A 23 4.23 21.32 -18.51
CA PHE A 23 3.93 21.22 -17.06
C PHE A 23 3.73 22.59 -16.37
N ASP A 24 3.36 23.64 -17.12
CA ASP A 24 3.28 25.04 -16.63
C ASP A 24 2.06 25.34 -15.73
N GLU A 25 1.03 24.49 -15.71
CA GLU A 25 -0.25 24.77 -15.01
C GLU A 25 -0.69 23.70 -13.98
N GLU A 26 0.07 22.61 -13.75
CA GLU A 26 -0.32 21.49 -12.86
C GLU A 26 0.90 20.80 -12.19
N VAL A 27 0.69 19.69 -11.46
CA VAL A 27 1.69 19.02 -10.58
C VAL A 27 3.06 18.90 -11.25
N GLN A 28 4.06 19.56 -10.67
CA GLN A 28 5.40 19.54 -11.26
C GLN A 28 6.17 18.28 -10.86
N PRO A 29 6.95 17.66 -11.76
CA PRO A 29 7.79 16.50 -11.41
C PRO A 29 8.76 16.77 -10.25
N VAL A 30 9.23 18.01 -10.12
CA VAL A 30 10.11 18.43 -9.02
C VAL A 30 9.39 18.41 -7.66
N GLU A 31 8.08 18.66 -7.64
CA GLU A 31 7.27 18.58 -6.41
C GLU A 31 7.09 17.12 -5.97
N ILE A 32 6.87 16.22 -6.94
CA ILE A 32 6.76 14.79 -6.67
C ILE A 32 8.06 14.26 -6.06
N VAL A 33 9.21 14.55 -6.66
CA VAL A 33 10.49 14.04 -6.13
C VAL A 33 10.82 14.67 -4.78
N ALA A 34 10.52 15.96 -4.57
CA ALA A 34 10.69 16.62 -3.29
C ALA A 34 9.81 15.97 -2.22
N ALA A 35 8.56 15.64 -2.54
CA ALA A 35 7.66 14.94 -1.65
C ALA A 35 8.12 13.51 -1.35
N VAL A 36 8.65 12.77 -2.33
CA VAL A 36 9.24 11.44 -2.11
C VAL A 36 10.45 11.51 -1.19
N THR A 37 11.37 12.46 -1.41
CA THR A 37 12.54 12.64 -0.53
C THR A 37 12.12 13.01 0.88
N ARG A 38 11.13 13.90 1.01
CA ARG A 38 10.58 14.30 2.31
C ARG A 38 9.94 13.11 3.03
N GLU A 39 9.13 12.32 2.34
CA GLU A 39 8.52 11.10 2.88
C GLU A 39 9.59 10.11 3.36
N MET A 40 10.69 9.99 2.63
CA MET A 40 11.83 9.17 3.03
C MET A 40 12.47 9.64 4.34
N ASP A 41 12.63 10.96 4.52
CA ASP A 41 13.19 11.55 5.74
C ASP A 41 12.22 11.45 6.94
N GLU A 42 10.92 11.61 6.71
CA GLU A 42 9.90 11.56 7.77
C GLU A 42 9.66 10.13 8.30
N HIS A 43 9.94 9.10 7.48
CA HIS A 43 9.69 7.69 7.79
C HIS A 43 10.94 6.82 7.97
N LEU A 44 12.00 7.40 8.55
CA LEU A 44 13.22 6.66 8.89
C LEU A 44 13.01 5.76 10.10
N GLN A 45 13.47 4.51 9.99
CA GLN A 45 13.46 3.57 11.11
C GLN A 45 14.83 3.47 11.75
N GLU A 46 14.93 3.71 13.05
CA GLU A 46 16.17 3.52 13.79
C GLU A 46 16.33 2.06 14.22
N LEU A 47 17.43 1.44 13.80
CA LEU A 47 17.83 0.11 14.25
C LEU A 47 18.55 0.16 15.61
N GLU A 48 18.62 -0.98 16.29
CA GLU A 48 19.34 -1.17 17.56
C GLU A 48 20.84 -0.79 17.50
N ASN A 49 21.42 -0.66 16.31
CA ASN A 49 22.82 -0.25 16.08
C ASN A 49 22.98 1.24 15.75
N GLY A 50 21.92 2.05 15.89
CA GLY A 50 21.93 3.49 15.59
C GLY A 50 21.98 3.82 14.09
N ARG A 51 21.73 2.84 13.21
CA ARG A 51 21.61 3.08 11.76
C ARG A 51 20.16 3.36 11.41
N LEU A 52 19.95 4.41 10.63
CA LEU A 52 18.63 4.76 10.08
C LEU A 52 18.40 3.94 8.81
N ILE A 53 17.31 3.20 8.77
CA ILE A 53 16.80 2.53 7.57
C ILE A 53 15.82 3.48 6.88
N ALA A 54 16.05 3.71 5.60
CA ALA A 54 15.10 4.40 4.74
C ALA A 54 14.26 3.39 3.94
N PRO A 55 12.97 3.69 3.70
CA PRO A 55 12.14 2.89 2.82
C PRO A 55 12.66 2.94 1.38
N ASN A 56 12.39 1.87 0.63
CA ASN A 56 12.88 1.70 -0.73
C ASN A 56 11.77 1.49 -1.77
N HIS A 57 10.50 1.49 -1.39
CA HIS A 57 9.38 1.41 -2.33
C HIS A 57 8.40 2.55 -2.05
N PHE A 58 8.25 3.47 -3.00
CA PHE A 58 7.35 4.61 -2.92
C PHE A 58 6.27 4.51 -4.00
N ILE A 59 5.07 4.90 -3.63
CA ILE A 59 3.86 4.94 -4.45
C ILE A 59 3.39 6.39 -4.49
N VAL A 60 3.26 6.94 -5.68
CA VAL A 60 2.75 8.29 -5.88
C VAL A 60 1.42 8.19 -6.59
N ASP A 61 0.34 8.50 -5.86
CA ASP A 61 -1.01 8.58 -6.40
C ASP A 61 -1.25 9.97 -6.97
N LEU A 62 -1.54 10.02 -8.27
CA LEU A 62 -1.83 11.22 -9.02
C LEU A 62 -3.29 11.22 -9.46
N ALA A 63 -3.90 12.40 -9.48
CA ALA A 63 -5.22 12.57 -10.06
C ALA A 63 -5.23 12.10 -11.53
N LYS A 64 -6.38 11.59 -11.98
CA LYS A 64 -6.56 11.07 -13.34
C LYS A 64 -6.10 12.02 -14.44
N HIS A 65 -6.32 13.32 -14.27
CA HIS A 65 -5.94 14.34 -15.25
C HIS A 65 -4.41 14.43 -15.38
N ASP A 66 -3.72 14.61 -14.27
CA ASP A 66 -2.25 14.68 -14.19
C ASP A 66 -1.59 13.38 -14.70
N TYR A 67 -2.11 12.23 -14.26
CA TYR A 67 -1.57 10.93 -14.65
C TYR A 67 -1.64 10.70 -16.16
N ASP A 68 -2.76 11.03 -16.81
CA ASP A 68 -2.94 10.80 -18.25
C ASP A 68 -1.99 11.68 -19.08
N ARG A 69 -1.70 12.90 -18.63
CA ARG A 69 -0.71 13.80 -19.25
C ARG A 69 0.71 13.29 -19.09
N MET A 70 1.03 12.73 -17.93
CA MET A 70 2.36 12.18 -17.61
C MET A 70 2.58 10.79 -18.19
N ARG A 71 1.52 10.11 -18.65
CA ARG A 71 1.50 8.69 -19.04
C ARG A 71 2.62 8.29 -20.00
N ASP A 72 2.89 9.13 -20.99
CA ASP A 72 3.94 8.87 -21.99
C ASP A 72 5.36 9.03 -21.41
N TYR A 73 5.51 9.82 -20.35
CA TYR A 73 6.77 10.12 -19.69
C TYR A 73 7.03 9.28 -18.44
N LEU A 74 6.03 8.57 -17.89
CA LEU A 74 6.16 7.77 -16.66
C LEU A 74 7.36 6.82 -16.69
N LYS A 75 7.56 6.13 -17.81
CA LYS A 75 8.67 5.18 -17.98
C LYS A 75 10.06 5.80 -17.84
N THR A 76 10.17 7.11 -18.08
CA THR A 76 11.40 7.89 -17.92
C THR A 76 11.44 8.56 -16.54
N LEU A 77 10.30 9.02 -16.03
CA LEU A 77 10.20 9.72 -14.75
C LEU A 77 10.39 8.80 -13.53
N GLU A 78 9.75 7.63 -13.52
CA GLU A 78 9.86 6.63 -12.45
C GLU A 78 11.32 6.31 -12.06
N PRO A 79 12.22 5.94 -13.00
CA PRO A 79 13.61 5.68 -12.66
C PRO A 79 14.38 6.94 -12.24
N GLU A 80 14.07 8.12 -12.77
CA GLU A 80 14.73 9.37 -12.40
C GLU A 80 14.37 9.80 -10.96
N PHE A 81 13.10 9.60 -10.56
CA PHE A 81 12.66 9.81 -9.18
C PHE A 81 13.37 8.85 -8.21
N ALA A 82 13.44 7.57 -8.57
CA ALA A 82 14.13 6.55 -7.79
C ALA A 82 15.62 6.85 -7.64
N ASP A 83 16.30 7.29 -8.71
CA ASP A 83 17.72 7.64 -8.67
C ASP A 83 17.99 8.84 -7.75
N THR A 84 17.12 9.85 -7.82
CA THR A 84 17.24 11.05 -6.99
C THR A 84 17.00 10.75 -5.51
N ALA A 85 15.96 9.97 -5.20
CA ALA A 85 15.68 9.51 -3.84
C ALA A 85 16.82 8.67 -3.27
N ARG A 86 17.41 7.79 -4.08
CA ARG A 86 18.61 7.02 -3.72
C ARG A 86 19.82 7.92 -3.47
N ALA A 87 20.07 8.91 -4.31
CA ALA A 87 21.16 9.86 -4.13
C ALA A 87 21.01 10.64 -2.82
N HIS A 88 19.78 11.04 -2.48
CA HIS A 88 19.45 11.69 -1.21
C HIS A 88 19.73 10.79 -0.01
N ALA A 89 19.25 9.54 -0.02
CA ALA A 89 19.54 8.56 1.03
C ALA A 89 21.05 8.36 1.25
N ASN A 90 21.83 8.29 0.17
CA ASN A 90 23.29 8.17 0.27
C ASN A 90 23.94 9.40 0.90
N LEU A 91 23.46 10.60 0.59
CA LEU A 91 23.96 11.85 1.16
C LEU A 91 23.62 11.99 2.64
N GLN A 92 22.44 11.52 3.06
CA GLN A 92 22.02 11.50 4.45
C GLN A 92 22.52 10.27 5.23
N HIS A 93 23.31 9.40 4.60
CA HIS A 93 23.86 8.16 5.18
C HIS A 93 22.80 7.14 5.64
N TYR A 94 21.64 7.10 4.99
CA TYR A 94 20.60 6.12 5.27
C TYR A 94 20.96 4.73 4.71
N THR A 95 20.47 3.70 5.40
CA THR A 95 20.64 2.31 4.98
C THR A 95 19.41 1.87 4.20
N LEU A 96 19.58 1.63 2.90
CA LEU A 96 18.51 1.11 2.03
C LEU A 96 18.56 -0.42 2.01
N ILE A 97 17.42 -1.08 2.25
CA ILE A 97 17.29 -2.56 2.23
C ILE A 97 16.87 -3.02 0.82
N GLY A 98 17.49 -2.47 -0.22
CA GLY A 98 17.20 -2.84 -1.61
C GLY A 98 17.28 -1.67 -2.59
N PRO A 99 16.97 -1.92 -3.87
CA PRO A 99 16.83 -0.86 -4.85
C PRO A 99 15.65 0.04 -4.48
N VAL A 100 15.81 1.36 -4.67
CA VAL A 100 14.71 2.31 -4.55
C VAL A 100 13.84 2.20 -5.80
N VAL A 101 12.54 2.04 -5.61
CA VAL A 101 11.54 1.98 -6.67
C VAL A 101 10.48 3.02 -6.36
N VAL A 102 10.13 3.82 -7.36
CA VAL A 102 9.05 4.80 -7.30
C VAL A 102 8.05 4.42 -8.37
N THR A 103 6.81 4.18 -7.96
CA THR A 103 5.71 3.76 -8.84
C THR A 103 4.67 4.86 -8.86
N LEU A 104 4.28 5.31 -10.05
CA LEU A 104 3.21 6.30 -10.20
C LEU A 104 1.90 5.56 -10.46
N MET A 105 0.89 5.82 -9.63
CA MET A 105 -0.44 5.26 -9.74
C MET A 105 -1.48 6.34 -10.01
N LYS A 106 -2.58 5.92 -10.63
CA LYS A 106 -3.70 6.78 -10.96
C LYS A 106 -4.78 6.63 -9.91
N ASP A 107 -5.09 7.72 -9.24
CA ASP A 107 -6.21 7.85 -8.33
C ASP A 107 -7.32 8.71 -8.97
N ASN A 108 -8.56 8.24 -8.87
CA ASN A 108 -9.72 8.92 -9.47
C ASN A 108 -10.58 9.65 -8.43
N GLU A 109 -10.18 9.61 -7.17
CA GLU A 109 -10.78 10.35 -6.06
C GLU A 109 -10.05 11.69 -5.81
N LEU A 110 -8.78 11.78 -6.20
CA LEU A 110 -7.97 13.00 -6.12
C LEU A 110 -8.39 14.08 -7.14
N GLU A 111 -8.39 15.34 -6.70
CA GLU A 111 -8.61 16.52 -7.53
C GLU A 111 -7.34 16.85 -8.34
N ALA A 112 -7.50 17.46 -9.53
CA ALA A 112 -6.37 17.87 -10.36
C ALA A 112 -5.44 18.83 -9.59
N GLY A 113 -4.13 18.63 -9.72
CA GLY A 113 -3.14 19.37 -8.92
C GLY A 113 -2.88 18.79 -7.52
N VAL A 114 -3.63 17.77 -7.09
CA VAL A 114 -3.43 17.07 -5.81
C VAL A 114 -2.78 15.71 -6.06
N PHE A 115 -1.73 15.43 -5.30
CA PHE A 115 -1.05 14.15 -5.31
C PHE A 115 -0.82 13.65 -3.88
N ARG A 116 -0.73 12.33 -3.72
CA ARG A 116 -0.40 11.69 -2.45
C ARG A 116 0.84 10.83 -2.67
N VAL A 117 1.80 10.95 -1.76
CA VAL A 117 2.94 10.05 -1.70
C VAL A 117 2.72 9.09 -0.55
N SER A 118 2.99 7.83 -0.78
CA SER A 118 2.95 6.77 0.20
C SER A 118 4.15 5.86 -0.05
N PHE A 119 4.47 4.99 0.90
CA PHE A 119 5.56 4.04 0.75
C PHE A 119 5.11 2.69 1.26
N GLU A 120 5.58 1.63 0.61
CA GLU A 120 5.27 0.28 1.02
C GLU A 120 6.23 -0.12 2.15
N GLN A 121 5.76 0.01 3.39
CA GLN A 121 6.50 -0.50 4.55
C GLN A 121 6.59 -2.02 4.45
N LEU A 122 7.80 -2.55 4.36
CA LEU A 122 8.05 -3.88 4.92
C LEU A 122 7.66 -3.82 6.41
N PRO A 123 6.93 -4.81 6.93
CA PRO A 123 6.37 -4.75 8.27
C PRO A 123 7.50 -4.80 9.30
N ALA A 124 7.95 -3.63 9.73
CA ALA A 124 8.75 -3.47 10.92
C ALA A 124 8.25 -2.20 11.63
N VAL A 125 7.49 -2.44 12.70
CA VAL A 125 7.28 -1.58 13.88
C VAL A 125 6.77 -0.13 13.70
N THR A 126 5.47 0.03 14.04
CA THR A 126 4.81 1.15 14.78
C THR A 126 5.26 2.59 14.48
N SER A 127 4.42 3.59 14.18
CA SER A 127 2.99 3.81 14.37
C SER A 127 2.60 5.20 13.81
N SER A 128 1.31 5.39 13.55
CA SER A 128 0.58 6.67 13.62
C SER A 128 0.46 7.55 12.34
N GLY A 129 -0.63 7.34 11.60
CA GLY A 129 -1.61 8.43 11.41
C GLY A 129 -1.64 9.15 10.07
N SER A 130 -2.38 8.60 9.11
CA SER A 130 -3.15 9.33 8.09
C SER A 130 -4.33 8.45 7.67
N PRO A 131 -5.48 9.00 7.20
CA PRO A 131 -6.73 8.26 7.04
C PRO A 131 -6.56 7.24 5.92
N ALA A 132 -6.19 6.03 6.34
CA ALA A 132 -5.93 4.90 5.49
C ALA A 132 -7.20 4.56 4.73
N ALA A 133 -7.07 4.28 3.44
CA ALA A 133 -7.88 3.22 2.85
C ALA A 133 -7.85 2.08 3.86
N THR A 134 -8.98 1.75 4.50
CA THR A 134 -9.01 0.76 5.57
C THR A 134 -8.46 -0.54 4.99
N ILE A 135 -7.19 -0.85 5.28
CA ILE A 135 -6.55 -2.08 4.82
C ILE A 135 -7.13 -3.18 5.67
N HIS A 136 -8.23 -3.74 5.19
CA HIS A 136 -8.89 -4.87 5.82
C HIS A 136 -7.96 -6.07 5.78
N ASN A 137 -7.60 -6.58 6.95
CA ASN A 137 -6.77 -7.77 7.05
C ASN A 137 -7.38 -8.79 7.99
N ILE A 138 -7.04 -10.05 7.78
CA ILE A 138 -7.34 -11.11 8.75
C ILE A 138 -6.04 -11.80 9.16
N THR A 139 -5.88 -11.99 10.46
CA THR A 139 -4.78 -12.77 11.03
C THR A 139 -5.27 -14.15 11.38
N ILE A 140 -4.60 -15.17 10.84
CA ILE A 140 -4.88 -16.59 11.05
C ILE A 140 -3.57 -17.25 11.49
N ASN A 141 -3.54 -17.89 12.66
CA ASN A 141 -2.32 -18.53 13.20
C ASN A 141 -1.09 -17.60 13.26
N GLY A 142 -1.29 -16.29 13.46
CA GLY A 142 -0.23 -15.29 13.48
C GLY A 142 0.25 -14.79 12.11
N VAL A 143 -0.32 -15.32 11.01
CA VAL A 143 -0.05 -14.85 9.65
C VAL A 143 -1.16 -13.90 9.21
N SER A 144 -0.79 -12.70 8.74
CA SER A 144 -1.73 -11.72 8.22
C SER A 144 -2.00 -11.94 6.73
N HIS A 145 -3.28 -11.93 6.37
CA HIS A 145 -3.78 -12.05 5.01
C HIS A 145 -4.57 -10.78 4.63
N PRO A 146 -4.13 -10.02 3.62
CA PRO A 146 -4.86 -8.82 3.18
C PRO A 146 -6.14 -9.20 2.41
N LEU A 147 -7.22 -8.46 2.65
CA LEU A 147 -8.49 -8.60 1.94
C LEU A 147 -8.52 -7.63 0.75
N THR A 148 -8.05 -8.09 -0.42
CA THR A 148 -7.84 -7.23 -1.59
C THR A 148 -9.00 -7.24 -2.59
N LYS A 149 -9.97 -8.15 -2.43
CA LYS A 149 -11.11 -8.30 -3.35
C LYS A 149 -12.41 -7.78 -2.72
N PRO A 150 -13.43 -7.42 -3.53
CA PRO A 150 -14.77 -7.11 -3.02
C PRO A 150 -15.41 -8.29 -2.28
N VAL A 151 -15.06 -9.52 -2.65
CA VAL A 151 -15.46 -10.75 -1.95
C VAL A 151 -14.22 -11.60 -1.76
N ASN A 152 -13.89 -11.93 -0.51
CA ASN A 152 -12.75 -12.75 -0.14
C ASN A 152 -13.28 -14.04 0.49
N ARG A 153 -13.10 -15.16 -0.20
CA ARG A 153 -13.53 -16.47 0.26
C ARG A 153 -12.46 -17.13 1.10
N ILE A 154 -12.87 -17.66 2.24
CA ILE A 154 -12.01 -18.33 3.20
C ILE A 154 -12.42 -19.80 3.25
N GLY A 155 -11.45 -20.70 3.12
CA GLY A 155 -11.74 -22.12 3.14
C GLY A 155 -10.49 -22.98 2.99
N ARG A 156 -10.69 -24.30 2.99
CA ARG A 156 -9.61 -25.28 2.84
C ARG A 156 -9.29 -25.62 1.39
N SER A 157 -10.21 -25.35 0.46
CA SER A 157 -9.98 -25.62 -0.96
C SER A 157 -9.02 -24.61 -1.56
N VAL A 158 -8.31 -25.01 -2.60
CA VAL A 158 -7.52 -24.10 -3.44
C VAL A 158 -8.38 -23.08 -4.19
N ASP A 159 -9.69 -23.31 -4.27
CA ASP A 159 -10.67 -22.37 -4.83
C ASP A 159 -11.02 -21.20 -3.88
N ALA A 160 -10.52 -21.21 -2.64
CA ALA A 160 -10.66 -20.09 -1.71
C ALA A 160 -9.57 -19.05 -1.97
N ASP A 161 -9.88 -17.77 -1.77
CA ASP A 161 -8.89 -16.69 -1.84
C ASP A 161 -7.89 -16.79 -0.68
N ILE A 162 -8.37 -17.21 0.49
CA ILE A 162 -7.56 -17.45 1.69
C ILE A 162 -7.69 -18.92 2.07
N VAL A 163 -6.61 -19.65 1.82
CA VAL A 163 -6.56 -21.10 2.03
C VAL A 163 -6.06 -21.41 3.44
N ILE A 164 -6.93 -22.01 4.25
CA ILE A 164 -6.60 -22.51 5.59
C ILE A 164 -6.56 -24.03 5.51
N ASN A 165 -5.36 -24.61 5.50
CA ASN A 165 -5.18 -26.06 5.41
C ASN A 165 -5.43 -26.75 6.76
N ASP A 166 -6.69 -26.79 7.18
CA ASP A 166 -7.08 -27.40 8.45
C ASP A 166 -8.35 -28.27 8.30
N PRO A 167 -8.39 -29.49 8.88
CA PRO A 167 -9.53 -30.38 8.77
C PRO A 167 -10.84 -29.81 9.35
N ALA A 168 -10.77 -28.88 10.31
CA ALA A 168 -11.94 -28.22 10.88
C ALA A 168 -12.53 -27.13 9.96
N ILE A 169 -11.88 -26.81 8.85
CA ILE A 169 -12.32 -25.83 7.86
C ILE A 169 -12.95 -26.53 6.65
N SER A 170 -14.17 -26.10 6.28
CA SER A 170 -14.84 -26.54 5.05
C SER A 170 -14.12 -26.01 3.80
N ARG A 171 -14.34 -26.66 2.65
CA ARG A 171 -13.72 -26.28 1.36
C ARG A 171 -13.91 -24.80 1.03
N LEU A 172 -15.14 -24.32 1.20
CA LEU A 172 -15.52 -22.91 1.28
C LEU A 172 -16.26 -22.77 2.61
N HIS A 173 -15.69 -22.05 3.56
CA HIS A 173 -16.21 -21.98 4.93
C HIS A 173 -16.98 -20.69 5.15
N ALA A 174 -16.37 -19.56 4.80
CA ALA A 174 -16.95 -18.25 4.97
C ALA A 174 -16.49 -17.33 3.84
N GLU A 175 -17.18 -16.21 3.68
CA GLU A 175 -16.73 -15.10 2.84
C GLU A 175 -16.80 -13.79 3.60
N ILE A 176 -15.86 -12.90 3.27
CA ILE A 176 -15.87 -11.51 3.72
C ILE A 176 -16.10 -10.63 2.51
N THR A 177 -17.22 -9.91 2.52
CA THR A 177 -17.56 -8.92 1.50
C THR A 177 -17.13 -7.54 1.96
N ILE A 178 -16.34 -6.87 1.13
CA ILE A 178 -15.85 -5.51 1.32
C ILE A 178 -16.68 -4.58 0.43
N GLY A 179 -17.39 -3.64 1.07
CA GLY A 179 -18.18 -2.60 0.41
C GLY A 179 -18.35 -1.42 1.35
N SER A 180 -19.48 -0.71 1.30
CA SER A 180 -19.79 0.35 2.27
C SER A 180 -19.86 -0.17 3.72
N ASN A 181 -20.15 -1.46 3.88
CA ASN A 181 -20.07 -2.19 5.13
C ASN A 181 -19.25 -3.47 4.88
N VAL A 182 -18.46 -3.90 5.87
CA VAL A 182 -17.79 -5.20 5.82
C VAL A 182 -18.69 -6.26 6.42
N ILE A 183 -18.94 -7.33 5.67
CA ILE A 183 -19.86 -8.40 6.07
C ILE A 183 -19.12 -9.73 6.06
N LEU A 184 -19.11 -10.43 7.19
CA LEU A 184 -18.68 -11.81 7.33
C LEU A 184 -19.91 -12.72 7.21
N ARG A 185 -19.88 -13.68 6.30
CA ARG A 185 -20.95 -14.65 6.06
C ARG A 185 -20.42 -16.08 6.09
N ASP A 186 -21.11 -16.96 6.80
CA ASP A 186 -20.86 -18.41 6.79
C ASP A 186 -21.45 -19.02 5.52
N LEU A 187 -20.68 -19.85 4.81
CA LEU A 187 -21.08 -20.53 3.59
C LEU A 187 -21.61 -21.95 3.88
N VAL A 188 -22.46 -22.06 4.90
CA VAL A 188 -23.03 -23.34 5.37
C VAL A 188 -21.91 -24.32 5.75
N SER A 189 -20.96 -23.83 6.54
CA SER A 189 -19.80 -24.61 6.94
C SER A 189 -20.19 -25.75 7.89
N THR A 190 -19.40 -26.83 7.85
CA THR A 190 -19.66 -28.05 8.65
C THR A 190 -19.55 -27.78 10.15
N ASN A 191 -18.53 -27.02 10.56
CA ASN A 191 -18.27 -26.73 11.97
C ASN A 191 -18.80 -25.36 12.42
N GLY A 192 -19.36 -24.57 11.51
CA GLY A 192 -19.90 -23.25 11.79
C GLY A 192 -18.85 -22.15 11.93
N THR A 193 -19.32 -20.92 11.73
CA THR A 193 -18.63 -19.68 12.11
C THR A 193 -19.14 -19.22 13.48
N TRP A 194 -18.24 -18.80 14.37
CA TRP A 194 -18.56 -18.45 15.75
C TRP A 194 -18.00 -17.09 16.12
N LEU A 195 -18.78 -16.28 16.84
CA LEU A 195 -18.35 -15.01 17.42
C LEU A 195 -18.73 -14.99 18.89
N ASN A 196 -17.75 -14.73 19.78
CA ASN A 196 -17.96 -14.71 21.24
C ASN A 196 -18.68 -15.96 21.80
N GLY A 197 -18.48 -17.12 21.18
CA GLY A 197 -19.11 -18.39 21.57
C GLY A 197 -20.49 -18.64 20.98
N GLU A 198 -21.06 -17.70 20.21
CA GLU A 198 -22.34 -17.86 19.51
C GLU A 198 -22.12 -18.19 18.03
N ARG A 199 -22.91 -19.13 17.49
CA ARG A 199 -22.83 -19.49 16.07
C ARG A 199 -23.53 -18.43 15.23
N ILE A 200 -22.81 -17.85 14.29
CA ILE A 200 -23.31 -16.80 13.41
C ILE A 200 -23.45 -17.31 11.98
N SER A 201 -24.43 -16.79 11.24
CA SER A 201 -24.58 -17.03 9.80
C SER A 201 -24.13 -15.82 8.97
N GLU A 202 -24.32 -14.62 9.51
CA GLU A 202 -23.90 -13.36 8.90
C GLU A 202 -23.72 -12.30 9.99
N ILE A 203 -22.70 -11.46 9.89
CA ILE A 203 -22.51 -10.30 10.74
C ILE A 203 -21.78 -9.18 10.01
N GLN A 204 -22.12 -7.94 10.35
CA GLN A 204 -21.36 -6.77 9.94
C GLN A 204 -20.15 -6.57 10.87
N LEU A 205 -18.96 -6.49 10.29
CA LEU A 205 -17.72 -6.16 10.99
C LEU A 205 -17.54 -4.63 10.98
N THR A 206 -17.70 -3.99 12.13
CA THR A 206 -17.58 -2.53 12.29
C THR A 206 -16.21 -2.08 12.81
N GLY A 207 -15.35 -3.03 13.16
CA GLY A 207 -14.00 -2.78 13.68
C GLY A 207 -13.28 -4.10 14.00
N PRO A 208 -12.14 -4.04 14.71
CA PRO A 208 -11.34 -5.22 15.03
C PRO A 208 -12.19 -6.28 15.75
N THR A 209 -12.26 -7.48 15.19
CA THR A 209 -13.18 -8.52 15.64
C THR A 209 -12.51 -9.89 15.61
N ASN A 210 -12.57 -10.60 16.73
CA ASN A 210 -12.08 -11.97 16.84
C ASN A 210 -13.24 -12.95 16.68
N PHE A 211 -13.16 -13.84 15.70
CA PHE A 211 -14.15 -14.88 15.44
C PHE A 211 -13.45 -16.23 15.22
N LYS A 212 -14.23 -17.31 15.16
CA LYS A 212 -13.72 -18.65 14.86
C LYS A 212 -14.38 -19.23 13.64
N LEU A 213 -13.59 -19.85 12.79
CA LEU A 213 -14.04 -20.70 11.69
C LEU A 213 -13.78 -22.14 12.10
N GLY A 214 -14.84 -22.89 12.44
CA GLY A 214 -14.70 -24.17 13.14
C GLY A 214 -13.89 -24.01 14.43
N THR A 215 -12.70 -24.61 14.49
CA THR A 215 -11.78 -24.49 15.65
C THR A 215 -10.66 -23.47 15.46
N ILE A 216 -10.58 -22.83 14.28
CA ILE A 216 -9.50 -21.88 13.97
C ILE A 216 -9.88 -20.49 14.40
N GLU A 217 -8.98 -19.84 15.15
CA GLU A 217 -9.14 -18.45 15.59
C GLU A 217 -8.69 -17.50 14.49
N VAL A 218 -9.57 -16.55 14.16
CA VAL A 218 -9.35 -15.54 13.12
C VAL A 218 -9.60 -14.18 13.73
N SER A 219 -8.67 -13.25 13.49
CA SER A 219 -8.80 -11.87 13.96
C SER A 219 -8.86 -10.94 12.76
N TYR A 220 -9.97 -10.23 12.60
CA TYR A 220 -10.12 -9.18 11.60
C TYR A 220 -9.64 -7.84 12.16
N GLN A 221 -8.93 -7.06 11.35
CA GLN A 221 -8.47 -5.70 11.67
C GLN A 221 -8.76 -4.74 10.51
#